data_AF-A0A4R2LG79-F1
#
_entry.id   AF-A0A4R2LG79-F1
#
_cell.length_a   1.000
_cell.length_b   1.000
_cell.length_c   1.000
_cell.angle_alpha   90.00
_cell.angle_beta   90.00
_cell.angle_gamma   90.00
#
_symmetry.space_group_name_H-M   'P 1'
#
loop_
_entity.id
_entity.type
_entity.pdbx_description
1 polymer ?
#
loop_
_entity_poly.entity_id
_entity_poly.type
_entity_poly.pdbx_seq_one_letter_code
_entity_poly.pdbx_strand_id
1 'polypeptide(L)'
;MTVSRYNGKNNLAKPIFMLSILHGIKNESVIDNRIVLTESLLSTYKAFFKEYSQQSMTSPIYPFYYLKGDGFYHLIDDCSRKSPSVKYLRENVESAALDNELWQLLQNEKARNEIKEAIISYFIRPVKE
;
A
#
# COMPACT_ATOMS: atom_id res chain seq x y z
N MET A 1 -5.54 -8.20 4.80
CA MET A 1 -4.17 -8.00 4.29
C MET A 1 -3.23 -8.99 4.97
N THR A 2 -2.46 -9.73 4.19
CA THR A 2 -1.47 -10.73 4.61
C THR A 2 -0.07 -10.21 4.37
N VAL A 3 0.80 -10.32 5.38
CA VAL A 3 2.20 -9.89 5.32
C VAL A 3 3.15 -11.07 5.46
N SER A 4 4.22 -11.09 4.66
CA SER A 4 5.31 -12.04 4.87
C SER A 4 6.12 -11.67 6.10
N ARG A 5 6.97 -12.59 6.58
CA ARG A 5 7.90 -12.33 7.68
C ARG A 5 9.33 -12.30 7.16
N TYR A 6 10.13 -11.38 7.71
CA TYR A 6 11.56 -11.26 7.47
C TYR A 6 12.27 -11.16 8.82
N ASN A 7 13.21 -12.07 9.09
CA ASN A 7 13.93 -12.18 10.38
C ASN A 7 12.98 -12.17 11.60
N GLY A 8 11.88 -12.93 11.51
CA GLY A 8 10.89 -13.03 12.58
C GLY A 8 9.98 -11.81 12.77
N LYS A 9 10.19 -10.71 12.02
CA LYS A 9 9.34 -9.52 12.03
C LYS A 9 8.43 -9.48 10.81
N ASN A 10 7.28 -8.81 10.91
CA ASN A 10 6.42 -8.56 9.75
C ASN A 10 7.18 -7.75 8.69
N ASN A 11 6.99 -8.08 7.42
CA ASN A 11 7.39 -7.22 6.33
C ASN A 11 6.38 -6.07 6.24
N LEU A 12 6.85 -4.86 6.52
CA LEU A 12 5.99 -3.68 6.63
C LEU A 12 5.72 -2.99 5.28
N ALA A 13 6.26 -3.48 4.16
CA ALA A 13 6.13 -2.83 2.87
C ALA A 13 4.67 -2.62 2.44
N LYS A 14 3.82 -3.66 2.49
CA LYS A 14 2.39 -3.54 2.16
C LYS A 14 1.63 -2.62 3.13
N PRO A 15 1.73 -2.80 4.47
CA PRO A 15 1.12 -1.87 5.42
C PRO A 15 1.51 -0.40 5.20
N ILE A 16 2.80 -0.12 5.04
CA ILE A 16 3.30 1.25 4.86
C ILE A 16 2.83 1.83 3.52
N PHE A 17 2.77 1.02 2.46
CA PHE A 17 2.21 1.45 1.18
C PHE A 17 0.72 1.79 1.29
N MET A 18 -0.07 0.96 2.00
CA MET A 18 -1.47 1.28 2.26
C MET A 18 -1.62 2.59 3.05
N LEU A 19 -0.79 2.82 4.09
CA LEU A 19 -0.78 4.09 4.82
C LEU A 19 -0.47 5.29 3.91
N SER A 20 0.41 5.08 2.91
CA SER A 20 0.76 6.12 1.94
C SER A 20 -0.42 6.45 1.02
N ILE A 21 -1.22 5.45 0.61
CA ILE A 21 -2.47 5.66 -0.12
C ILE A 21 -3.47 6.43 0.74
N LEU A 22 -3.67 6.05 2.00
CA LEU A 22 -4.57 6.76 2.92
C LEU A 22 -4.16 8.22 3.10
N HIS A 23 -2.86 8.48 3.22
CA HIS A 23 -2.34 9.85 3.29
C HIS A 23 -2.57 10.60 1.97
N GLY A 24 -2.39 9.92 0.83
CA GLY A 24 -2.65 10.45 -0.50
C GLY A 24 -4.12 10.87 -0.71
N ILE A 25 -5.06 10.08 -0.20
CA ILE A 25 -6.49 10.42 -0.21
C ILE A 25 -6.73 11.64 0.68
N LYS A 26 -6.16 11.65 1.89
CA LYS A 26 -6.31 12.76 2.84
C LYS A 26 -5.81 14.10 2.28
N ASN A 27 -4.70 14.10 1.55
CA ASN A 27 -4.06 15.32 1.04
C ASN A 27 -4.41 15.62 -0.43
N GLU A 28 -5.40 14.90 -0.98
CA GLU A 28 -5.88 15.08 -2.35
C GLU A 28 -4.80 14.86 -3.43
N SER A 29 -3.74 14.09 -3.14
CA SER A 29 -2.80 13.61 -4.17
C SER A 29 -3.23 12.29 -4.82
N VAL A 30 -4.23 11.61 -4.24
CA VAL A 30 -4.98 10.50 -4.84
C VAL A 30 -6.45 10.93 -4.85
N ILE A 31 -6.88 11.50 -5.99
CA ILE A 31 -8.19 12.17 -6.14
C ILE A 31 -9.29 11.24 -6.64
N ASP A 32 -8.91 10.20 -7.37
CA ASP A 32 -9.79 9.19 -7.95
C ASP A 32 -9.35 7.80 -7.49
N ASN A 33 -10.22 6.80 -7.71
CA ASN A 33 -9.90 5.40 -7.41
C ASN A 33 -8.93 4.81 -8.46
N ARG A 34 -7.86 5.54 -8.76
CA ARG A 34 -6.80 5.22 -9.71
C ARG A 34 -5.45 5.56 -9.08
N ILE A 35 -4.91 4.57 -8.38
CA ILE A 35 -3.63 4.64 -7.69
C ILE A 35 -2.52 4.43 -8.70
N VAL A 36 -1.66 5.44 -8.86
CA VAL A 36 -0.45 5.42 -9.68
C VAL A 36 0.75 5.68 -8.77
N LEU A 37 1.92 5.11 -9.11
CA LEU A 37 3.18 5.37 -8.43
C LEU A 37 3.74 6.77 -8.75
N THR A 38 3.01 7.81 -8.37
CA THR A 38 3.43 9.21 -8.51
C THR A 38 4.56 9.55 -7.56
N GLU A 39 5.34 10.59 -7.87
CA GLU A 39 6.43 11.07 -6.99
C GLU A 39 5.93 11.42 -5.58
N SER A 40 4.70 11.95 -5.45
CA SER A 40 4.07 12.24 -4.14
C SER A 40 3.85 10.96 -3.32
N LEU A 41 3.29 9.92 -3.94
CA LEU A 41 3.03 8.64 -3.28
C LEU A 41 4.34 7.95 -2.90
N LEU A 42 5.33 7.97 -3.80
CA LEU A 42 6.66 7.40 -3.57
C LEU A 42 7.41 8.12 -2.43
N SER A 43 7.31 9.46 -2.38
CA SER A 43 7.90 10.27 -1.31
C SER A 43 7.25 9.98 0.04
N THR A 44 5.92 9.87 0.07
CA THR A 44 5.16 9.51 1.27
C THR A 44 5.53 8.11 1.77
N TYR A 45 5.61 7.13 0.86
CA TYR A 45 6.05 5.77 1.18
C TYR A 45 7.46 5.76 1.79
N LYS A 46 8.40 6.48 1.19
CA LYS A 46 9.78 6.59 1.70
C LYS A 46 9.81 7.23 3.09
N ALA A 47 9.03 8.28 3.33
CA ALA A 47 8.95 8.96 4.61
C ALA A 47 8.38 8.03 5.70
N PHE A 48 7.23 7.39 5.43
CA PHE A 48 6.62 6.46 6.36
C PHE A 48 7.46 5.20 6.59
N PHE A 49 8.20 4.73 5.58
CA PHE A 49 9.11 3.61 5.78
C PHE A 49 10.23 3.96 6.76
N LYS A 50 10.80 5.16 6.66
CA LYS A 50 11.79 5.67 7.61
C LYS A 50 11.20 5.86 9.01
N GLU A 51 9.94 6.30 9.11
CA GLU A 51 9.27 6.53 10.39
C GLU A 51 8.91 5.22 11.11
N TYR A 52 8.37 4.24 10.38
CA TYR A 52 7.75 3.05 10.97
C TYR A 52 8.61 1.79 10.92
N SER A 53 9.67 1.75 10.12
CA SER A 53 10.47 0.55 9.92
C SER A 53 11.97 0.82 10.10
N GLN A 54 12.64 -0.12 10.77
CA GLN A 54 14.10 -0.19 10.84
C GLN A 54 14.69 -1.15 9.77
N GLN A 55 13.84 -1.77 8.95
CA GLN A 55 14.27 -2.68 7.89
C GLN A 55 14.83 -1.90 6.69
N SER A 56 15.57 -2.57 5.82
CA SER A 56 15.90 -2.00 4.51
C SER A 56 14.62 -1.76 3.71
N MET A 57 14.50 -0.58 3.11
CA MET A 57 13.30 -0.20 2.36
C MET A 57 13.09 -1.13 1.17
N THR A 58 11.96 -1.83 1.17
CA THR A 58 11.51 -2.59 0.00
C THR A 58 11.08 -1.61 -1.08
N SER A 59 11.48 -1.86 -2.33
CA SER A 59 11.08 -1.04 -3.47
C SER A 59 9.54 -0.95 -3.58
N PRO A 60 8.95 0.25 -3.72
CA PRO A 60 7.49 0.45 -3.70
C PRO A 60 6.73 -0.27 -4.82
N ILE A 61 7.42 -0.63 -5.92
CA ILE A 61 6.83 -1.45 -7.00
C ILE A 61 6.34 -2.82 -6.50
N TYR A 62 6.95 -3.36 -5.45
CA TYR A 62 6.57 -4.66 -4.89
C TYR A 62 5.25 -4.59 -4.10
N PRO A 63 5.08 -3.75 -3.06
CA PRO A 63 3.80 -3.64 -2.38
C PRO A 63 2.70 -3.14 -3.32
N PHE A 64 3.01 -2.25 -4.28
CA PHE A 64 2.07 -1.84 -5.33
C PHE A 64 1.51 -3.04 -6.11
N TYR A 65 2.37 -3.97 -6.54
CA TYR A 65 1.94 -5.16 -7.28
C TYR A 65 1.28 -6.22 -6.39
N TYR A 66 1.87 -6.54 -5.24
CA TYR A 66 1.46 -7.69 -4.44
C TYR A 66 0.23 -7.45 -3.58
N LEU A 67 -0.21 -6.20 -3.39
CA LEU A 67 -1.47 -5.90 -2.69
C LEU A 67 -2.69 -6.56 -3.36
N LYS A 68 -2.62 -6.87 -4.66
CA LYS A 68 -3.71 -7.57 -5.34
C LYS A 68 -4.10 -8.92 -4.75
N GLY A 69 -3.16 -9.58 -4.07
CA GLY A 69 -3.42 -10.86 -3.41
C GLY A 69 -4.28 -10.74 -2.15
N ASP A 70 -4.59 -9.51 -1.70
CA ASP A 70 -5.32 -9.26 -0.47
C ASP A 70 -6.83 -9.04 -0.68
N GLY A 71 -7.31 -9.11 -1.93
CA GLY A 71 -8.73 -9.10 -2.29
C GLY A 71 -9.36 -7.72 -2.48
N PHE A 72 -8.84 -6.68 -1.80
CA PHE A 72 -9.39 -5.32 -1.82
C PHE A 72 -8.74 -4.35 -2.81
N TYR A 73 -7.73 -4.81 -3.53
CA TYR A 73 -6.86 -4.00 -4.38
C TYR A 73 -6.73 -4.68 -5.74
N HIS A 74 -6.99 -3.95 -6.82
CA HIS A 74 -7.10 -4.49 -8.17
C HIS A 74 -6.11 -3.78 -9.07
N LEU A 75 -5.17 -4.52 -9.65
CA LEU A 75 -4.32 -3.94 -10.68
C LEU A 75 -5.13 -3.73 -11.94
N ILE A 76 -4.98 -2.54 -12.50
CA ILE A 76 -5.41 -2.23 -13.86
C ILE A 76 -4.15 -2.44 -14.71
N ASP A 77 -3.97 -3.70 -15.12
CA ASP A 77 -2.93 -4.13 -16.03
C ASP A 77 -3.56 -4.82 -17.25
N ASP A 78 -2.85 -4.77 -18.38
CA ASP A 78 -3.28 -5.45 -19.61
C ASP A 78 -2.79 -6.92 -19.65
N CYS A 79 -2.18 -7.45 -18.57
CA CYS A 79 -1.48 -8.73 -18.61
C CYS A 79 -1.30 -9.43 -17.23
N SER A 80 -2.00 -10.55 -17.06
CA SER A 80 -2.00 -11.43 -15.88
C SER A 80 -0.77 -12.36 -15.75
N ARG A 81 0.45 -11.84 -15.54
CA ARG A 81 1.64 -12.70 -15.27
C ARG A 81 1.77 -13.07 -13.79
N LYS A 82 2.09 -14.33 -13.48
CA LYS A 82 2.23 -14.84 -12.09
C LYS A 82 3.49 -14.36 -11.35
N SER A 83 4.58 -14.06 -12.05
CA SER A 83 5.85 -13.61 -11.44
C SER A 83 6.62 -12.64 -12.36
N PRO A 84 6.14 -11.40 -12.50
CA PRO A 84 6.78 -10.40 -13.35
C PRO A 84 8.10 -9.89 -12.76
N SER A 85 9.04 -9.52 -13.62
CA SER A 85 10.26 -8.81 -13.20
C SER A 85 9.94 -7.35 -12.84
N VAL A 86 10.80 -6.69 -12.06
CA VAL A 86 10.65 -5.26 -11.73
C VAL A 86 10.58 -4.39 -12.98
N LYS A 87 11.39 -4.69 -14.00
CA LYS A 87 11.36 -3.99 -15.28
C LYS A 87 9.98 -4.12 -15.93
N TYR A 88 9.45 -5.34 -15.98
CA TYR A 88 8.13 -5.60 -16.53
C TYR A 88 7.02 -4.86 -15.76
N LEU A 89 7.07 -4.87 -14.43
CA LEU A 89 6.08 -4.17 -13.59
C LEU A 89 6.03 -2.67 -13.89
N ARG A 90 7.21 -2.04 -14.05
CA ARG A 90 7.29 -0.61 -14.40
C ARG A 90 6.74 -0.31 -15.79
N GLU A 91 6.90 -1.24 -16.72
CA GLU A 91 6.52 -1.05 -18.12
C GLU A 91 5.04 -1.39 -18.39
N ASN A 92 4.38 -2.20 -17.55
CA ASN A 92 3.08 -2.80 -17.88
C ASN A 92 1.98 -2.59 -16.82
N VAL A 93 2.31 -2.19 -15.59
CA VAL A 93 1.28 -1.91 -14.58
C VAL A 93 0.99 -0.42 -14.58
N GLU A 94 -0.14 -0.05 -15.17
CA GLU A 94 -0.50 1.34 -15.39
C GLU A 94 -1.02 2.01 -14.11
N SER A 95 -1.92 1.32 -13.41
CA SER A 95 -2.54 1.82 -12.18
C SER A 95 -3.16 0.69 -11.38
N ALA A 96 -3.75 1.02 -10.24
CA ALA A 96 -4.58 0.12 -9.47
C ALA A 96 -5.81 0.84 -8.91
N ALA A 97 -6.83 0.09 -8.55
CA ALA A 97 -8.01 0.60 -7.87
C ALA A 97 -8.24 -0.19 -6.58
N LEU A 98 -8.82 0.44 -5.57
CA LEU A 98 -9.41 -0.26 -4.44
C LEU A 98 -10.79 -0.80 -4.84
N ASP A 99 -11.30 -1.77 -4.10
CA ASP A 99 -12.73 -2.11 -4.14
C ASP A 99 -13.56 -0.84 -4.02
N ASN A 100 -14.65 -0.74 -4.80
CA ASN A 100 -15.50 0.45 -4.81
C ASN A 100 -16.04 0.77 -3.41
N GLU A 101 -16.46 -0.25 -2.65
CA GLU A 101 -16.95 -0.06 -1.27
C GLU A 101 -15.86 0.49 -0.35
N LEU A 102 -14.64 -0.03 -0.45
CA LEU A 102 -13.51 0.46 0.34
C LEU A 102 -13.13 1.89 -0.07
N TRP A 103 -13.09 2.19 -1.37
CA TRP A 103 -12.81 3.53 -1.86
C TRP A 103 -13.81 4.57 -1.32
N GLN A 104 -15.11 4.25 -1.37
CA GLN A 104 -16.16 5.12 -0.84
C GLN A 104 -16.03 5.31 0.67
N LEU A 105 -15.76 4.24 1.41
CA LEU A 105 -15.53 4.31 2.86
C LEU A 105 -14.37 5.25 3.21
N LEU A 106 -13.27 5.19 2.46
CA LEU A 106 -12.05 5.96 2.73
C LEU A 106 -12.19 7.46 2.45
N GLN A 107 -13.27 7.90 1.80
CA GLN A 107 -13.58 9.33 1.68
C GLN A 107 -13.97 9.94 3.04
N ASN A 108 -14.59 9.14 3.91
CA ASN A 108 -14.91 9.57 5.27
C ASN A 108 -13.64 9.65 6.14
N GLU A 109 -13.35 10.82 6.69
CA GLU A 109 -12.14 11.04 7.50
C GLU A 109 -12.07 10.14 8.73
N LYS A 110 -13.18 9.96 9.45
CA LYS A 110 -13.21 9.13 10.65
C LYS A 110 -12.87 7.68 10.31
N ALA A 111 -13.51 7.11 9.29
CA ALA A 111 -13.23 5.75 8.83
C ALA A 111 -11.78 5.58 8.37
N ARG A 112 -11.26 6.56 7.61
CA ARG A 112 -9.86 6.56 7.16
C ARG A 112 -8.88 6.58 8.34
N ASN A 113 -9.16 7.37 9.37
CA ASN A 113 -8.33 7.42 10.59
C ASN A 113 -8.43 6.11 11.39
N GLU A 114 -9.61 5.52 11.53
CA GLU A 114 -9.80 4.22 12.19
C GLU A 114 -9.01 3.11 11.49
N ILE A 115 -9.08 3.04 10.15
CA ILE A 115 -8.32 2.05 9.35
C ILE A 115 -6.82 2.29 9.47
N LYS A 116 -6.37 3.55 9.45
CA LYS A 116 -4.96 3.90 9.67
C LYS A 116 -4.47 3.35 11.01
N GLU A 117 -5.18 3.63 12.10
CA GLU A 117 -4.78 3.17 13.43
C GLU A 117 -4.85 1.64 13.57
N ALA A 118 -5.82 0.99 12.92
CA ALA A 118 -5.87 -0.47 12.83
C ALA A 118 -4.64 -1.05 12.11
N ILE A 119 -4.19 -0.46 11.00
CA ILE A 119 -2.98 -0.90 10.29
C ILE A 119 -1.74 -0.73 11.18
N ILE A 120 -1.61 0.41 11.85
CA ILE A 120 -0.45 0.70 12.72
C ILE A 120 -0.42 -0.28 13.90
N SER A 121 -1.53 -0.41 14.62
CA SER A 121 -1.62 -1.27 15.80
C SER A 121 -1.44 -2.75 15.45
N TYR A 122 -1.98 -3.23 14.34
CA TYR A 122 -1.89 -4.66 14.01
C TYR A 122 -0.55 -5.05 13.38
N PHE A 123 -0.01 -4.26 12.44
CA PHE A 123 1.17 -4.66 11.66
C PHE A 123 2.48 -4.05 12.15
N ILE A 124 2.45 -2.79 12.58
CA ILE A 124 3.67 -1.99 12.82
C ILE A 124 4.05 -2.02 14.30
N ARG A 125 3.09 -1.81 15.19
CA ARG A 125 3.26 -1.81 16.64
C ARG A 125 2.27 -2.78 17.30
N PRO A 126 2.34 -4.09 16.96
CA PRO A 126 1.50 -5.09 17.62
C PRO A 126 1.75 -5.05 19.11
N VAL A 127 0.67 -4.84 19.88
CA VAL A 127 0.70 -5.04 21.32
C VAL A 127 1.06 -6.50 21.55
N LYS A 128 2.16 -6.73 22.28
CA LYS A 128 2.50 -8.07 22.73
C LYS A 128 1.57 -8.41 23.89
N GLU A 129 0.76 -9.43 23.72
CA GLU A 129 0.10 -10.14 24.84
C GLU A 129 1.15 -10.78 25.76
#